data_AF-A0A957AWC0-F1
#
_entry.id   AF-A0A957AWC0-F1
#
_cell.length_a   1.000
_cell.length_b   1.000
_cell.length_c   1.000
_cell.angle_alpha   90.00
_cell.angle_beta   90.00
_cell.angle_gamma   90.00
#
_symmetry.space_group_name_H-M   'P 1'
#
loop_
_entity.id
_entity.type
_entity.pdbx_description
1 polymer ?
#
loop_
_entity_poly.entity_id
_entity_poly.type
_entity_poly.pdbx_seq_one_letter_code
_entity_poly.pdbx_strand_id
1 'polypeptide(L)'
;MKSLLAKLTSIFKHTGKETAVSSPPCTPSTEPLAGLSEENLKRLMHMLEHTHEGMFSCAETFNLLDEYAELAASNADAAALMPCVQRHLELCPGCRQEYEILLCILQSEFPPVA
;
A
#
# COMPACT_ATOMS: atom_id res chain seq x y z
N MET A 1 23.21 24.85 -11.36
CA MET A 1 21.95 24.22 -11.82
C MET A 1 21.92 23.93 -13.34
N LYS A 2 23.03 23.52 -13.99
CA LYS A 2 23.05 23.16 -15.43
C LYS A 2 23.28 21.66 -15.70
N SER A 3 23.62 20.90 -14.66
CA SER A 3 23.96 19.46 -14.73
C SER A 3 22.73 18.54 -14.73
N LEU A 4 21.62 18.98 -14.12
CA LEU A 4 20.39 18.18 -14.06
C LEU A 4 19.68 18.11 -15.43
N LEU A 5 19.63 19.23 -16.15
CA LEU A 5 19.04 19.31 -17.49
C LEU A 5 19.78 18.41 -18.50
N ALA A 6 21.11 18.32 -18.42
CA ALA A 6 21.91 17.45 -19.28
C ALA A 6 21.71 15.95 -18.97
N LYS A 7 21.45 15.58 -17.72
CA LYS A 7 21.15 14.19 -17.33
C LYS A 7 19.78 13.73 -17.83
N LEU A 8 18.78 14.62 -17.81
CA LEU A 8 17.43 14.31 -18.31
C LEU A 8 17.42 14.03 -19.83
N THR A 9 18.29 14.71 -20.60
CA THR A 9 18.37 14.50 -22.07
C THR A 9 18.96 13.13 -22.45
N SER A 10 19.76 12.53 -21.57
CA SER A 10 20.37 11.23 -21.82
C SER A 10 19.41 10.07 -21.54
N ILE A 11 18.43 10.26 -20.65
CA ILE A 11 17.43 9.24 -20.30
C ILE A 11 16.48 9.00 -21.48
N PHE A 12 16.19 10.01 -22.30
CA PHE A 12 15.22 9.90 -23.39
C PHE A 12 15.79 9.28 -24.68
N LYS A 13 17.09 8.99 -24.77
CA LYS A 13 17.77 8.68 -26.05
C LYS A 13 17.75 7.21 -26.51
N HIS A 14 17.12 6.30 -25.79
CA HIS A 14 17.35 4.85 -25.97
C HIS A 14 16.10 3.96 -26.12
N THR A 15 14.96 4.52 -26.52
CA THR A 15 13.84 3.69 -27.00
C THR A 15 13.66 3.91 -28.51
N GLY A 16 14.49 3.22 -29.29
CA GLY A 16 14.44 3.21 -30.75
C GLY A 16 14.61 1.79 -31.27
N LYS A 17 13.61 0.92 -31.05
CA LYS A 17 13.40 -0.29 -31.85
C LYS A 17 11.92 -0.60 -31.89
N GLU A 18 11.21 0.17 -32.71
CA GLU A 18 9.81 -0.02 -33.05
C GLU A 18 9.68 -1.30 -33.88
N THR A 19 9.29 -2.40 -33.25
CA THR A 19 8.67 -3.51 -33.99
C THR A 19 7.27 -3.05 -34.37
N ALA A 20 7.02 -2.94 -35.68
CA ALA A 20 5.76 -2.53 -36.26
C ALA A 20 4.62 -3.47 -35.81
N VAL A 21 3.91 -3.08 -34.75
CA VAL A 21 2.53 -3.49 -34.53
C VAL A 21 1.66 -2.45 -35.22
N SER A 22 0.95 -2.87 -36.26
CA SER A 22 -0.05 -2.04 -36.95
C SER A 22 -1.24 -1.83 -36.01
N SER A 23 -1.12 -0.88 -35.09
CA SER A 23 -2.27 -0.36 -34.35
C SER A 23 -3.04 0.61 -35.23
N PRO A 24 -4.38 0.55 -35.29
CA PRO A 24 -5.18 1.55 -35.99
C PRO A 24 -4.93 2.95 -35.38
N PRO A 25 -5.11 4.05 -36.15
CA PRO A 25 -4.89 5.39 -35.65
C PRO A 25 -5.91 5.69 -34.54
N CYS A 26 -5.45 5.66 -33.29
CA CYS A 26 -6.22 6.18 -32.16
C CYS A 26 -6.33 7.69 -32.34
N THR A 27 -7.45 8.14 -32.88
CA THR A 27 -7.86 9.54 -32.75
C THR A 27 -8.02 9.87 -31.27
N PRO A 28 -7.60 11.05 -30.79
CA PRO A 28 -7.94 11.50 -29.45
C PRO A 28 -9.45 11.73 -29.39
N SER A 29 -10.19 10.74 -28.91
CA SER A 29 -11.62 10.87 -28.70
C SER A 29 -11.83 11.92 -27.62
N THR A 30 -12.35 13.08 -28.04
CA THR A 30 -12.74 14.18 -27.15
C THR A 30 -14.17 13.94 -26.66
N GLU A 31 -14.48 12.70 -26.28
CA GLU A 31 -15.73 12.41 -25.59
C GLU A 31 -15.53 12.78 -24.11
N PRO A 32 -16.50 13.46 -23.47
CA PRO A 32 -16.43 13.65 -22.03
C PRO A 32 -16.29 12.25 -21.39
N LEU A 33 -15.53 12.11 -20.30
CA LEU A 33 -15.62 10.94 -19.42
C LEU A 33 -17.05 10.89 -18.82
N ALA A 34 -18.04 10.56 -19.64
CA ALA A 34 -19.43 10.44 -19.27
C ALA A 34 -19.58 9.09 -18.57
N GLY A 35 -19.36 9.08 -17.26
CA GLY A 35 -19.61 7.88 -16.46
C GLY A 35 -19.05 7.86 -15.05
N LEU A 36 -18.19 8.80 -14.65
CA LEU A 36 -17.65 8.85 -13.30
C LEU A 36 -18.11 10.12 -12.60
N SER A 37 -18.92 9.97 -11.56
CA SER A 37 -19.25 11.08 -10.67
C SER A 37 -18.02 11.55 -9.90
N GLU A 38 -18.04 12.79 -9.43
CA GLU A 38 -16.95 13.35 -8.64
C GLU A 38 -16.67 12.51 -7.38
N GLU A 39 -17.71 12.00 -6.71
CA GLU A 39 -17.52 11.11 -5.56
C GLU A 39 -16.84 9.79 -5.92
N ASN A 40 -17.19 9.19 -7.07
CA ASN A 40 -16.58 7.95 -7.53
C ASN A 40 -15.13 8.16 -7.96
N LEU A 41 -14.82 9.31 -8.58
CA LEU A 41 -13.45 9.69 -8.92
C LEU A 41 -12.59 9.87 -7.66
N LYS A 42 -13.11 10.60 -6.66
CA LYS A 42 -12.42 10.78 -5.36
C LYS A 42 -12.17 9.44 -4.66
N ARG A 43 -13.16 8.55 -4.67
CA ARG A 43 -13.01 7.20 -4.11
C ARG A 43 -11.95 6.39 -4.85
N LEU A 44 -11.95 6.43 -6.19
CA LEU A 44 -10.94 5.73 -6.99
C LEU A 44 -9.52 6.27 -6.73
N MET A 45 -9.36 7.59 -6.69
CA MET A 45 -8.07 8.22 -6.37
C MET A 45 -7.59 7.82 -4.97
N HIS A 46 -8.49 7.83 -3.98
CA HIS A 46 -8.18 7.35 -2.63
C HIS A 46 -7.72 5.89 -2.64
N MET A 47 -8.40 4.99 -3.37
CA MET A 47 -7.97 3.58 -3.44
C MET A 47 -6.59 3.40 -4.09
N LEU A 48 -6.29 4.18 -5.15
CA LEU A 48 -5.00 4.13 -5.82
C LEU A 48 -3.86 4.64 -4.91
N GLU A 49 -4.09 5.70 -4.16
CA GLU A 49 -3.11 6.24 -3.18
C GLU A 49 -2.73 5.20 -2.11
N HIS A 50 -3.64 4.30 -1.77
CA HIS A 50 -3.42 3.27 -0.76
C HIS A 50 -2.85 1.95 -1.34
N THR A 51 -2.55 1.92 -2.64
CA THR A 51 -1.94 0.76 -3.33
C THR A 51 -0.46 1.05 -3.59
N HIS A 52 0.45 0.25 -3.03
CA HIS A 52 1.90 0.42 -3.24
C HIS A 52 2.63 -0.92 -3.32
N GLU A 53 3.79 -0.92 -3.98
CA GLU A 53 4.71 -2.06 -3.97
C GLU A 53 5.23 -2.29 -2.54
N GLY A 54 5.27 -3.55 -2.10
CA GLY A 54 5.71 -3.92 -0.74
C GLY A 54 4.61 -3.95 0.32
N MET A 55 3.33 -3.79 -0.06
CA MET A 55 2.21 -4.07 0.84
C MET A 55 2.22 -5.54 1.29
N PHE A 56 2.16 -5.76 2.59
CA PHE A 56 1.99 -7.11 3.12
C PHE A 56 0.61 -7.64 2.75
N SER A 57 0.60 -8.90 2.31
CA SER A 57 -0.60 -9.72 2.26
C SER A 57 -1.09 -10.06 3.67
N CYS A 58 -2.32 -10.58 3.77
CA CYS A 58 -2.83 -11.07 5.06
C CYS A 58 -1.92 -12.14 5.65
N ALA A 59 -1.37 -13.04 4.83
CA ALA A 59 -0.48 -14.12 5.29
C ALA A 59 0.86 -13.59 5.82
N GLU A 60 1.48 -12.64 5.13
CA GLU A 60 2.73 -12.00 5.59
C GLU A 60 2.50 -11.22 6.89
N THR A 61 1.36 -10.52 6.99
CA THR A 61 0.97 -9.80 8.20
C THR A 61 0.72 -10.76 9.36
N PHE A 62 0.01 -11.86 9.11
CA PHE A 62 -0.30 -12.87 10.12
C PHE A 62 0.96 -13.49 10.73
N ASN A 63 2.01 -13.72 9.93
CA ASN A 63 3.29 -14.26 10.38
C ASN A 63 4.07 -13.33 11.33
N LEU A 64 3.67 -12.07 11.44
CA LEU A 64 4.35 -11.04 12.24
C LEU A 64 3.40 -10.40 13.27
N LEU A 65 2.16 -10.88 13.35
CA LEU A 65 1.09 -10.23 14.09
C LEU A 65 1.28 -10.36 15.61
N ASP A 66 1.85 -11.48 16.05
CA ASP A 66 2.23 -11.76 17.43
C ASP A 66 3.36 -10.83 17.90
N GLU A 67 4.45 -10.72 17.12
CA GLU A 67 5.55 -9.79 17.41
C GLU A 67 5.06 -8.34 17.47
N TYR A 68 4.20 -7.94 16.53
CA TYR A 68 3.58 -6.61 16.54
C TYR A 68 2.75 -6.36 17.81
N ALA A 69 1.95 -7.34 18.22
CA ALA A 69 1.12 -7.24 19.42
C ALA A 69 1.95 -7.15 20.71
N GLU A 70 3.05 -7.89 20.81
CA GLU A 70 3.98 -7.82 21.93
C GLU A 70 4.67 -6.46 22.02
N LEU A 71 5.16 -5.92 20.90
CA LEU A 71 5.71 -4.57 20.83
C LEU A 71 4.69 -3.54 21.31
N ALA A 72 3.46 -3.61 20.82
CA ALA A 72 2.39 -2.71 21.24
C ALA A 72 2.06 -2.84 22.74
N ALA A 73 1.99 -4.06 23.27
CA ALA A 73 1.71 -4.32 24.69
C ALA A 73 2.84 -3.81 25.61
N SER A 74 4.09 -3.82 25.14
CA SER A 74 5.26 -3.33 25.89
C SER A 74 5.42 -1.79 25.91
N ASN A 75 4.47 -1.03 25.35
CA ASN A 75 4.55 0.42 25.11
C ASN A 75 5.68 0.83 24.14
N ALA A 76 6.18 -0.09 23.31
CA ALA A 76 7.05 0.27 22.20
C ALA A 76 6.22 0.88 21.06
N ASP A 77 6.82 1.76 20.27
CA ASP A 77 6.19 2.33 19.08
C ASP A 77 6.17 1.30 17.93
N ALA A 78 5.29 0.31 18.05
CA ALA A 78 5.15 -0.79 17.09
C ALA A 78 4.88 -0.26 15.67
N ALA A 79 4.12 0.83 15.54
CA ALA A 79 3.83 1.46 14.25
C ALA A 79 5.10 2.01 13.57
N ALA A 80 6.02 2.61 14.34
CA ALA A 80 7.29 3.06 13.81
C ALA A 80 8.26 1.91 13.49
N LEU A 81 8.25 0.83 14.28
CA LEU A 81 9.13 -0.32 14.10
C LEU A 81 8.69 -1.26 12.97
N MET A 82 7.38 -1.39 12.77
CA MET A 82 6.78 -2.32 11.81
C MET A 82 5.70 -1.61 10.96
N PRO A 83 6.08 -0.59 10.16
CA PRO A 83 5.13 0.26 9.44
C PRO A 83 4.28 -0.51 8.41
N CYS A 84 4.81 -1.58 7.82
CA CYS A 84 4.07 -2.41 6.87
C CYS A 84 2.92 -3.18 7.52
N VAL A 85 3.14 -3.69 8.74
CA VAL A 85 2.08 -4.36 9.52
C VAL A 85 1.02 -3.34 9.92
N GLN A 86 1.41 -2.19 10.47
CA GLN A 86 0.50 -1.10 10.82
C GLN A 86 -0.38 -0.68 9.63
N ARG A 87 0.23 -0.48 8.45
CA ARG A 87 -0.50 -0.15 7.22
C ARG A 87 -1.53 -1.24 6.86
N HIS A 88 -1.17 -2.51 6.97
CA HIS A 88 -2.12 -3.59 6.66
C HIS A 88 -3.32 -3.55 7.61
N LEU A 89 -3.11 -3.30 8.91
CA LEU A 89 -4.18 -3.19 9.90
C LEU A 89 -5.11 -1.99 9.65
N GLU A 90 -4.60 -0.89 9.07
CA GLU A 90 -5.41 0.27 8.65
C GLU A 90 -6.35 -0.08 7.48
N LEU A 91 -5.95 -1.03 6.63
CA LEU A 91 -6.65 -1.38 5.39
C LEU A 91 -7.49 -2.66 5.50
N CYS A 92 -7.14 -3.58 6.40
CA CYS A 92 -7.73 -4.90 6.53
C CYS A 92 -8.45 -5.05 7.88
N PRO A 93 -9.79 -4.95 7.92
CA PRO A 93 -10.57 -5.12 9.16
C PRO A 93 -10.40 -6.50 9.82
N GLY A 94 -10.14 -7.55 9.04
CA GLY A 94 -9.95 -8.91 9.55
C GLY A 94 -8.68 -9.04 10.39
N CYS A 95 -7.53 -8.66 9.82
CA CYS A 95 -6.26 -8.69 10.57
C CYS A 95 -6.26 -7.71 11.75
N ARG A 96 -6.94 -6.56 11.63
CA ARG A 96 -7.13 -5.64 12.76
C ARG A 96 -7.89 -6.29 13.91
N GLN A 97 -8.97 -7.02 13.62
CA GLN A 97 -9.72 -7.73 14.65
C GLN A 97 -8.87 -8.79 15.36
N GLU A 98 -8.08 -9.56 14.61
CA GLU A 98 -7.15 -10.56 15.19
C GLU A 98 -6.11 -9.90 16.09
N TYR A 99 -5.52 -8.78 15.66
CA TYR A 99 -4.60 -7.98 16.47
C TYR A 99 -5.24 -7.47 17.77
N GLU A 100 -6.44 -6.89 17.70
CA GLU A 100 -7.15 -6.38 18.88
C GLU A 100 -7.44 -7.49 19.91
N ILE A 101 -7.74 -8.71 19.44
CA ILE A 101 -7.92 -9.88 20.31
C ILE A 101 -6.60 -10.27 20.99
N LEU A 102 -5.49 -10.35 20.23
CA LEU A 102 -4.17 -10.65 20.78
C LEU A 102 -3.76 -9.62 21.85
N LEU A 103 -3.95 -8.33 21.56
CA LEU A 103 -3.63 -7.25 22.48
C LEU A 103 -4.46 -7.34 23.78
N CYS A 104 -5.76 -7.63 23.65
CA CYS A 104 -6.65 -7.86 24.79
C CYS A 104 -6.15 -9.01 25.69
N ILE A 105 -5.73 -10.13 25.07
CA ILE A 105 -5.17 -11.27 25.80
C ILE A 105 -3.89 -10.87 26.53
N LEU A 106 -2.94 -10.21 25.85
CA LEU A 106 -1.66 -9.80 26.43
C LEU A 106 -1.79 -8.80 27.58
N GLN A 107 -2.82 -7.95 27.54
CA GLN A 107 -3.08 -6.93 28.57
C GLN A 107 -3.94 -7.46 29.73
N SER A 108 -4.61 -8.59 29.54
CA SER A 108 -5.37 -9.22 30.61
C SER A 108 -4.46 -9.98 31.58
N GLU A 109 -4.72 -9.85 32.88
CA GLU A 109 -4.08 -10.67 33.90
C GLU A 109 -4.64 -12.10 33.85
N PHE A 110 -4.08 -12.93 32.97
CA PHE A 110 -4.32 -14.37 33.03
C PHE A 110 -3.56 -14.96 34.24
N PRO A 111 -4.22 -15.75 35.11
CA PRO A 111 -3.50 -16.53 36.11
C PRO A 111 -2.57 -17.52 35.39
N PRO A 112 -1.38 -17.83 35.95
CA PRO A 112 -0.46 -18.77 35.34
C PRO A 112 -1.14 -20.11 35.07
N VAL A 113 -1.03 -20.61 33.85
CA VAL A 113 -1.45 -21.97 33.50
C VAL A 113 -0.48 -22.91 34.20
N ALA A 114 -0.99 -23.62 35.21
CA ALA A 114 -0.26 -24.56 36.06
C ALA A 114 0.20 -25.81 35.29
#